data_AF-A0A7J4M6H8-F1
#
_entry.id   AF-A0A7J4M6H8-F1
#
_cell.length_a   1.000
_cell.length_b   1.000
_cell.length_c   1.000
_cell.angle_alpha   90.00
_cell.angle_beta   90.00
_cell.angle_gamma   90.00
#
_symmetry.space_group_name_H-M   'P 1'
#
loop_
_entity.id
_entity.type
_entity.pdbx_description
1 polymer ?
#
loop_
_entity_poly.entity_id
_entity_poly.type
_entity_poly.pdbx_seq_one_letter_code
_entity_poly.pdbx_strand_id
1 'polypeptide(L)'
;MSGFPLEKILVMNYKSYLKSVGKSEEDYLFKGVFVDGVSSFEVSTTFSQEVPPNTEIVTDYFDYPYKDNLGYNCSSNARGLALIPKK
;
A
#
# COMPACT_ATOMS: atom_id res chain seq x y z
N MET A 1 -17.42 -7.72 -2.57
CA MET A 1 -16.69 -6.52 -2.10
C MET A 1 -15.69 -6.18 -3.18
N SER A 2 -15.79 -5.04 -3.87
CA SER A 2 -14.77 -4.63 -4.84
C SER A 2 -13.55 -4.12 -4.06
N GLY A 3 -12.45 -4.87 -4.08
CA GLY A 3 -11.20 -4.47 -3.43
C GLY A 3 -10.62 -3.20 -4.05
N PHE A 4 -9.70 -2.57 -3.32
CA PHE A 4 -8.92 -1.45 -3.84
C PHE A 4 -8.06 -1.91 -5.03
N PRO A 5 -8.08 -1.23 -6.19
CA PRO A 5 -7.39 -1.73 -7.38
C PRO A 5 -5.86 -1.61 -7.28
N LEU A 6 -5.11 -2.61 -7.78
CA LEU A 6 -3.65 -2.63 -7.71
C LEU A 6 -2.98 -1.49 -8.49
N GLU A 7 -3.60 -1.00 -9.57
CA GLU A 7 -3.13 0.15 -10.33
C GLU A 7 -3.11 1.46 -9.53
N LYS A 8 -3.71 1.45 -8.34
CA LYS A 8 -3.72 2.59 -7.40
C LYS A 8 -2.67 2.48 -6.30
N ILE A 9 -1.72 1.55 -6.40
CA ILE A 9 -0.54 1.44 -5.53
C ILE A 9 0.66 2.04 -6.27
N LEU A 10 1.28 3.07 -5.69
CA LEU A 10 2.36 3.82 -6.31
C LEU A 10 3.64 3.77 -5.47
N VAL A 11 4.74 3.46 -6.14
CA VAL A 11 6.11 3.60 -5.58
C VAL A 11 6.57 5.04 -5.80
N MET A 12 5.92 5.98 -5.13
CA MET A 12 6.28 7.39 -5.15
C MET A 12 5.95 8.06 -3.82
N ASN A 13 6.61 9.17 -3.51
CA ASN A 13 6.30 9.93 -2.32
C ASN A 13 4.91 10.59 -2.40
N TYR A 14 4.15 10.54 -1.30
CA TYR A 14 2.80 11.10 -1.26
C TYR A 14 2.74 12.60 -1.65
N LYS A 15 3.75 13.41 -1.28
CA LYS A 15 3.79 14.84 -1.65
C LYS A 15 3.92 15.03 -3.16
N SER A 16 4.71 14.18 -3.81
CA SER A 16 4.85 14.17 -5.27
C SER A 16 3.54 13.78 -5.95
N TYR A 17 2.83 12.79 -5.40
CA TYR A 17 1.49 12.43 -5.89
C TYR A 17 0.53 13.60 -5.79
N LEU A 18 0.36 14.18 -4.59
CA LEU A 18 -0.55 15.31 -4.35
C LEU A 18 -0.28 16.48 -5.30
N LYS A 19 1.00 16.83 -5.49
CA LYS A 19 1.41 17.86 -6.46
C LYS A 19 1.01 17.51 -7.90
N SER A 20 1.15 16.25 -8.31
CA SER A 20 0.84 15.81 -9.68
C SER A 20 -0.65 15.88 -10.02
N VAL A 21 -1.53 15.73 -9.01
CA VAL A 21 -2.99 15.74 -9.19
C VAL A 21 -3.64 17.05 -8.70
N GLY A 22 -2.85 18.05 -8.32
CA GLY A 22 -3.34 19.34 -7.86
C GLY A 22 -4.13 19.27 -6.54
N LYS A 23 -3.81 18.31 -5.66
CA LYS A 23 -4.43 18.15 -4.34
C LYS A 23 -3.46 18.49 -3.22
N SER A 24 -3.98 18.57 -2.01
CA SER A 24 -3.27 18.97 -0.80
C SER A 24 -3.44 17.93 0.31
N GLU A 25 -2.66 18.07 1.39
CA GLU A 25 -2.81 17.21 2.57
C GLU A 25 -4.15 17.40 3.29
N GLU A 26 -4.78 18.57 3.12
CA GLU A 26 -6.07 18.88 3.73
C GLU A 26 -7.21 18.04 3.12
N ASP A 27 -7.06 17.60 1.87
CA ASP A 27 -8.03 16.77 1.16
C ASP A 27 -8.06 15.31 1.66
N TYR A 28 -7.09 14.89 2.49
CA TYR A 28 -6.89 13.49 2.85
C TYR A 28 -6.71 13.22 4.34
N LEU A 29 -7.22 12.07 4.77
CA LEU A 29 -6.74 11.36 5.95
C LEU A 29 -5.64 10.39 5.53
N PHE A 30 -4.55 10.38 6.27
CA PHE A 30 -3.41 9.50 6.03
C PHE A 30 -3.46 8.31 6.97
N LYS A 31 -3.30 7.11 6.43
CA LYS A 31 -3.21 5.89 7.23
C LYS A 31 -2.09 4.98 6.73
N GLY A 32 -1.18 4.62 7.63
CA GLY A 32 -0.19 3.59 7.34
C GLY A 32 -0.87 2.22 7.20
N VAL A 33 -0.44 1.44 6.21
CA VAL A 33 -0.86 0.06 5.97
C VAL A 33 0.38 -0.82 5.96
N PHE A 34 0.29 -1.97 6.63
CA PHE A 34 1.38 -2.94 6.75
C PHE A 34 0.86 -4.35 6.63
N VAL A 35 1.55 -5.16 5.83
CA VAL A 35 1.35 -6.62 5.75
C VAL A 35 2.68 -7.29 6.06
N ASP A 36 2.61 -8.32 6.91
CA ASP A 36 3.75 -9.09 7.41
C ASP A 36 3.51 -10.58 7.16
N GLY A 37 4.57 -11.34 6.92
CA GLY A 37 4.44 -12.79 7.02
C GLY A 37 3.78 -13.51 5.86
N VAL A 38 3.68 -12.90 4.68
CA VAL A 38 2.96 -13.48 3.53
C VAL A 38 3.93 -13.94 2.44
N SER A 39 3.53 -14.98 1.69
CA SER A 39 4.31 -15.49 0.55
C SER A 39 4.65 -14.36 -0.41
N SER A 40 5.90 -14.23 -0.85
CA SER A 40 6.35 -13.07 -1.65
C SER A 40 5.48 -12.77 -2.88
N PHE A 41 4.90 -13.80 -3.53
CA PHE A 41 4.04 -13.64 -4.70
C PHE A 41 2.60 -13.18 -4.37
N GLU A 42 2.18 -13.29 -3.11
CA GLU A 42 0.84 -12.88 -2.63
C GLU A 42 0.87 -11.50 -1.98
N VAL A 43 2.05 -10.99 -1.62
CA VAL A 43 2.24 -9.76 -0.84
C VAL A 43 1.41 -8.60 -1.36
N SER A 44 1.54 -8.28 -2.65
CA SER A 44 0.84 -7.13 -3.23
C SER A 44 -0.68 -7.31 -3.20
N THR A 45 -1.16 -8.54 -3.41
CA THR A 45 -2.58 -8.89 -3.38
C THR A 45 -3.12 -8.80 -1.95
N THR A 46 -2.46 -9.42 -0.99
CA THR A 46 -2.85 -9.35 0.43
C THR A 46 -2.75 -7.93 0.96
N PHE A 47 -1.71 -7.19 0.60
CA PHE A 47 -1.55 -5.78 0.93
C PHE A 47 -2.72 -4.93 0.43
N SER A 48 -3.19 -5.14 -0.80
CA SER A 48 -4.35 -4.43 -1.34
C SER A 48 -5.66 -4.71 -0.59
N GLN A 49 -5.76 -5.84 0.10
CA GLN A 49 -6.93 -6.21 0.91
C GLN A 49 -6.94 -5.53 2.28
N GLU A 50 -5.75 -5.24 2.84
CA GLU A 50 -5.59 -4.51 4.12
C GLU A 50 -5.78 -2.99 3.96
N VAL A 51 -5.98 -2.52 2.73
CA VAL A 51 -6.19 -1.10 2.43
C VAL A 51 -7.52 -0.62 3.04
N PRO A 52 -7.53 0.53 3.74
CA PRO A 52 -8.75 1.10 4.30
C PRO A 52 -9.83 1.34 3.24
N PRO A 53 -11.12 1.22 3.60
CA PRO A 53 -12.21 1.52 2.68
C PRO A 53 -12.17 2.98 2.23
N ASN A 54 -12.58 3.23 0.98
CA ASN A 54 -12.54 4.54 0.31
C ASN A 54 -11.15 5.12 0.06
N THR A 55 -10.07 4.35 0.25
CA THR A 55 -8.74 4.80 -0.16
C THR A 55 -8.75 5.16 -1.65
N GLU A 56 -8.21 6.32 -1.98
CA GLU A 56 -8.05 6.76 -3.37
C GLU A 56 -6.79 6.19 -3.99
N ILE A 57 -5.67 6.29 -3.26
CA ILE A 57 -4.35 5.85 -3.70
C ILE A 57 -3.56 5.34 -2.48
N VAL A 58 -2.64 4.40 -2.67
CA VAL A 58 -1.58 4.10 -1.71
C VAL A 58 -0.25 4.55 -2.28
N THR A 59 0.46 5.42 -1.58
CA THR A 59 1.80 5.90 -1.97
C THR A 59 2.86 5.32 -1.03
N ASP A 60 4.13 5.60 -1.31
CA ASP A 60 5.25 5.12 -0.50
C ASP A 60 5.20 3.59 -0.32
N TYR A 61 4.77 2.87 -1.37
CA TYR A 61 4.68 1.41 -1.35
C TYR A 61 6.06 0.77 -1.43
N PHE A 62 6.37 -0.12 -0.49
CA PHE A 62 7.60 -0.90 -0.46
C PHE A 62 7.32 -2.34 -0.10
N ASP A 63 7.88 -3.27 -0.87
CA ASP A 63 7.87 -4.71 -0.62
C ASP A 63 9.30 -5.16 -0.26
N TYR A 64 9.45 -5.82 0.89
CA TYR A 64 10.71 -6.28 1.44
C TYR A 64 10.72 -7.81 1.55
N PRO A 65 11.41 -8.51 0.64
CA PRO A 65 11.56 -9.95 0.77
C PRO A 65 12.44 -10.29 1.98
N TYR A 66 12.03 -11.29 2.75
CA TYR A 66 12.84 -11.86 3.80
C TYR A 66 12.75 -13.39 3.78
N LYS A 67 13.85 -14.02 4.14
CA LYS A 67 13.94 -15.48 4.20
C LYS A 67 13.39 -15.97 5.53
N ASP A 68 12.40 -16.86 5.50
CA ASP A 68 11.98 -17.57 6.70
C ASP A 68 12.90 -18.76 7.01
N ASN A 69 12.82 -19.28 8.24
CA ASN A 69 13.65 -20.40 8.69
C ASN A 69 13.28 -21.75 8.02
N LEU A 70 12.28 -21.79 7.12
CA LEU A 70 11.81 -23.01 6.46
C LEU A 70 12.52 -23.28 5.12
N GLY A 71 13.46 -22.43 4.72
CA GLY A 71 14.50 -22.75 3.73
C GLY A 71 14.06 -22.70 2.27
N TYR A 72 12.76 -22.76 1.97
CA TYR A 72 12.22 -22.74 0.59
C TYR A 72 11.13 -21.70 0.33
N ASN A 73 10.57 -21.06 1.37
CA ASN A 73 9.58 -20.01 1.21
C ASN A 73 10.25 -18.64 1.45
N CYS A 74 10.24 -17.79 0.43
CA CYS A 74 10.47 -16.37 0.64
C CYS A 74 9.13 -15.77 1.06
N SER A 75 9.11 -15.19 2.26
CA SER A 75 8.02 -14.31 2.67
C SER A 75 8.41 -12.88 2.32
N SER A 76 7.45 -11.98 2.24
CA SER A 76 7.76 -10.56 2.22
C SER A 76 6.79 -9.75 3.06
N ASN A 77 7.22 -8.52 3.30
CA ASN A 77 6.49 -7.52 4.03
C ASN A 77 6.21 -6.34 3.11
N ALA A 78 4.98 -5.84 3.11
CA ALA A 78 4.63 -4.65 2.36
C ALA A 78 4.18 -3.50 3.27
N ARG A 79 4.64 -2.29 2.96
CA ARG A 79 4.29 -1.04 3.66
C ARG A 79 3.81 -0.02 2.66
N GLY A 80 2.86 0.81 3.05
CA GLY A 80 2.44 1.98 2.26
C GLY A 80 1.60 2.96 3.05
N LEU A 81 1.35 4.12 2.45
CA LEU A 81 0.54 5.20 3.00
C LEU A 81 -0.77 5.33 2.20
N ALA A 82 -1.88 4.93 2.80
CA ALA A 82 -3.20 5.10 2.21
C ALA A 82 -3.67 6.57 2.34
N LEU A 83 -4.05 7.15 1.21
CA LEU A 83 -4.67 8.47 1.11
C LEU A 83 -6.19 8.29 0.98
N ILE A 84 -6.89 8.58 2.08
CA ILE A 84 -8.35 8.42 2.19
C ILE A 84 -8.98 9.81 2.04
N PRO A 85 -9.76 10.09 0.99
CA PRO A 85 -10.38 11.39 0.80
C PRO A 85 -11.23 11.79 2.01
N LYS A 86 -11.04 13.02 2.50
CA LYS A 86 -12.01 13.66 3.38
C LYS A 86 -13.20 14.03 2.50
N LYS A 87 -14.40 13.61 2.90
CA LYS A 87 -15.64 13.99 2.21
C LYS A 87 -15.86 15.49 2.25
#